data_AF-A0A0R0HSX8-F1
#
_entry.id   AF-A0A0R0HSX8-F1
#
_cell.length_a   1.000
_cell.length_b   1.000
_cell.length_c   1.000
_cell.angle_alpha   90.00
_cell.angle_beta   90.00
_cell.angle_gamma   90.00
#
_symmetry.space_group_name_H-M   'P 1'
#
loop_
_entity.id
_entity.type
_entity.pdbx_description
1 polymer ?
#
loop_
_entity_poly.entity_id
_entity_poly.type
_entity_poly.pdbx_seq_one_letter_code
_entity_poly.pdbx_strand_id
1 'polypeptide(L)'
;MCSAPYNEFYVLNICCSDFILSKQWKDLWKRLTILTLFHHEFVKAASFNKFASEVLSARDASISLLNNPRNSHLKLRNTFQHKIVLSTPNLSSLTIIDHYGVSHEPLSSPSNLSCLEEGTIDTDTNISYSVFIGWLQVFTNVKILTLSSDTLRLLKELSNLPTMRTQPPRFVRLETLKVKMIPYVEISYEELKRAVEYLLQNSQLIRVVVIKC
;
A
#
# COMPACT_ATOMS: atom_id res chain seq x y z
N MET A 1 -7.81 15.67 28.57
CA MET A 1 -7.15 16.80 27.87
C MET A 1 -5.97 16.24 27.11
N CYS A 2 -6.03 16.18 25.79
CA CYS A 2 -4.86 15.92 24.95
C CYS A 2 -4.42 17.26 24.38
N SER A 3 -3.31 17.78 24.90
CA SER A 3 -2.59 18.93 24.39
C SER A 3 -1.72 18.49 23.20
N ALA A 4 -1.88 19.14 22.05
CA ALA A 4 -1.04 18.94 20.88
C ALA A 4 0.19 19.86 20.95
N PRO A 5 1.42 19.37 20.66
CA PRO A 5 2.50 20.24 20.24
C PRO A 5 2.71 20.17 18.72
N TYR A 6 2.62 21.35 18.10
CA TYR A 6 3.44 21.85 16.99
C TYR A 6 3.96 20.85 15.95
N ASN A 7 3.24 20.73 14.82
CA ASN A 7 3.76 20.86 13.46
C ASN A 7 2.64 20.58 12.44
N GLU A 8 2.46 21.49 11.49
CA GLU A 8 1.34 21.56 10.52
C GLU A 8 1.25 20.38 9.51
N PHE A 9 2.07 19.35 9.64
CA PHE A 9 1.95 18.08 8.92
C PHE A 9 1.22 17.03 9.78
N TYR A 10 -0.01 17.39 10.18
CA TYR A 10 -0.95 16.58 10.97
C TYR A 10 -1.01 15.12 10.47
N VAL A 11 -0.21 14.26 11.11
CA VAL A 11 -0.56 12.85 11.22
C VAL A 11 -1.87 12.86 12.01
N LEU A 12 -2.94 12.36 11.40
CA LEU A 12 -4.19 12.02 12.11
C LEU A 12 -3.90 10.80 13.02
N ASN A 13 -2.98 11.01 13.97
CA ASN A 13 -2.54 10.07 14.97
C ASN A 13 -3.67 9.93 15.99
N ILE A 14 -4.07 8.70 16.26
CA ILE A 14 -4.54 8.31 17.59
C ILE A 14 -5.74 9.13 18.09
N CYS A 15 -6.85 9.09 17.35
CA CYS A 15 -8.18 9.29 17.96
C CYS A 15 -9.32 8.83 17.04
N CYS A 16 -9.11 7.96 16.05
CA CYS A 16 -10.13 7.68 15.03
C CYS A 16 -11.50 7.20 15.55
N SER A 17 -11.57 6.54 16.71
CA SER A 17 -12.84 6.27 17.39
C SER A 17 -13.50 7.54 17.93
N ASP A 18 -12.73 8.44 18.54
CA ASP A 18 -13.19 9.63 19.25
C ASP A 18 -13.35 10.85 18.31
N PHE A 19 -12.60 10.87 17.21
CA PHE A 19 -12.53 11.93 16.21
C PHE A 19 -13.73 11.88 15.25
N ILE A 20 -14.21 10.68 14.91
CA ILE A 20 -15.48 10.53 14.16
C ILE A 20 -16.69 10.89 15.03
N LEU A 21 -16.61 10.67 16.35
CA LEU A 21 -17.67 11.03 17.30
C LEU A 21 -17.69 12.54 17.60
N SER A 22 -16.57 13.25 17.43
CA SER A 22 -16.55 14.69 17.57
C SER A 22 -17.28 15.39 16.41
N LYS A 23 -18.33 16.13 16.73
CA LYS A 23 -19.07 16.97 15.76
C LYS A 23 -18.17 17.93 14.99
N GLN A 24 -17.05 18.35 15.57
CA GLN A 24 -16.11 19.29 14.95
C GLN A 24 -15.26 18.64 13.85
N TRP A 25 -15.08 17.31 13.88
CA TRP A 25 -14.15 16.60 12.99
C TRP A 25 -14.81 15.55 12.10
N LYS A 26 -16.13 15.34 12.26
CA LYS A 26 -16.94 14.35 11.52
C LYS A 26 -16.78 14.39 10.00
N ASP A 27 -16.45 15.54 9.42
CA ASP A 27 -16.29 15.70 7.97
C ASP A 27 -14.86 16.06 7.54
N LEU A 28 -13.95 16.35 8.47
CA LEU A 28 -12.58 16.75 8.13
C LEU A 28 -11.78 15.60 7.52
N TRP A 29 -11.94 14.38 8.03
CA TRP A 29 -11.28 13.19 7.47
C TRP A 29 -11.71 12.88 6.03
N LYS A 30 -12.95 13.27 5.65
CA LYS A 30 -13.46 13.10 4.28
C LYS A 30 -12.68 13.96 3.28
N ARG A 31 -12.14 15.09 3.74
CA ARG A 31 -11.40 16.07 2.93
C ARG A 31 -9.89 15.86 2.91
N LEU A 32 -9.36 14.92 3.68
CA LEU A 32 -7.91 14.67 3.72
C LEU A 32 -7.43 14.06 2.41
N THR A 33 -6.44 14.68 1.78
CA THR A 33 -5.73 14.12 0.62
C THR A 33 -4.93 12.89 1.01
N ILE A 34 -4.32 12.90 2.20
CA ILE A 34 -3.52 11.79 2.74
C ILE A 34 -4.26 11.15 3.91
N LEU A 35 -4.50 9.84 3.85
CA LEU A 35 -4.99 9.04 4.97
C LEU A 35 -3.99 7.94 5.30
N THR A 36 -3.58 7.87 6.56
CA THR A 36 -2.76 6.75 7.05
C THR A 36 -3.56 5.97 8.09
N LEU A 37 -3.63 4.66 7.92
CA LEU A 37 -4.33 3.76 8.84
C LEU A 37 -3.32 2.81 9.50
N PHE A 38 -3.34 2.76 10.83
CA PHE A 38 -2.46 1.94 11.65
C PHE A 38 -3.26 0.88 12.40
N HIS A 39 -2.90 -0.39 12.25
CA HIS A 39 -3.57 -1.48 12.96
C HIS A 39 -3.35 -1.44 14.48
N HIS A 40 -2.15 -1.09 14.93
CA HIS A 40 -1.77 -1.14 16.36
C HIS A 40 -2.58 -0.18 17.24
N GLU A 41 -3.32 0.75 16.65
CA GLU A 41 -4.26 1.63 17.36
C GLU A 41 -5.58 0.95 17.71
N PHE A 42 -5.84 -0.26 17.18
CA PHE A 42 -7.07 -1.00 17.41
C PHE A 42 -6.77 -2.27 18.21
N VAL A 43 -7.52 -2.47 19.30
CA VAL A 43 -7.43 -3.69 20.12
C VAL A 43 -7.82 -4.93 19.33
N LYS A 44 -8.74 -4.80 18.37
CA LYS A 44 -9.24 -5.91 17.54
C LYS A 44 -9.09 -5.57 16.06
N ALA A 45 -8.51 -6.50 15.31
CA ALA A 45 -8.38 -6.41 13.86
C ALA A 45 -9.73 -6.24 13.14
N ALA A 46 -10.78 -6.91 13.61
CA ALA A 46 -12.14 -6.75 13.07
C ALA A 46 -12.65 -5.31 13.20
N SER A 47 -12.35 -4.63 14.32
CA SER A 47 -12.72 -3.23 14.52
C SER A 47 -11.96 -2.32 13.57
N PHE A 48 -10.66 -2.57 13.38
CA PHE A 48 -9.85 -1.86 12.39
C PHE A 48 -10.43 -2.00 10.99
N ASN A 49 -10.71 -3.22 10.54
CA ASN A 49 -11.17 -3.46 9.16
C ASN A 49 -12.54 -2.86 8.90
N LYS A 50 -13.45 -2.95 9.86
CA LYS A 50 -14.74 -2.27 9.80
C LYS A 50 -14.55 -0.76 9.67
N PHE A 51 -13.72 -0.17 10.52
CA PHE A 51 -13.39 1.26 10.48
C PHE A 51 -12.77 1.67 9.14
N ALA A 52 -11.76 0.92 8.67
CA ALA A 52 -11.09 1.18 7.41
C ALA A 52 -12.07 1.10 6.23
N SER A 53 -12.91 0.06 6.17
CA SER A 53 -13.92 -0.07 5.13
C SER A 53 -14.94 1.06 5.16
N GLU A 54 -15.43 1.45 6.35
CA GLU A 54 -16.39 2.55 6.50
C GLU A 54 -15.78 3.89 6.06
N VAL A 55 -14.59 4.23 6.55
CA VAL A 55 -13.85 5.44 6.17
C VAL A 55 -13.56 5.46 4.67
N LEU A 56 -13.09 4.35 4.11
CA LEU A 56 -12.80 4.26 2.67
C LEU A 56 -14.09 4.38 1.82
N SER A 57 -15.20 3.79 2.27
CA SER A 57 -16.49 3.83 1.55
C SER A 57 -17.16 5.20 1.60
N ALA A 58 -16.98 5.95 2.69
CA ALA A 58 -17.62 7.25 2.91
C ALA A 58 -16.74 8.44 2.49
N ARG A 59 -15.59 8.19 1.86
CA ARG A 59 -14.81 9.24 1.19
C ARG A 59 -15.58 9.79 0.01
N ASP A 60 -15.82 11.09 0.04
CA ASP A 60 -16.52 11.80 -1.01
C ASP A 60 -15.67 11.83 -2.28
N ALA A 61 -16.14 11.11 -3.30
CA ALA A 61 -15.52 11.08 -4.62
C ALA A 61 -15.45 12.48 -5.26
N SER A 62 -16.33 13.41 -4.87
CA SER A 62 -16.39 14.75 -5.46
C SER A 62 -15.28 15.69 -4.97
N ILE A 63 -14.68 15.44 -3.80
CA ILE A 63 -13.57 16.27 -3.29
C ILE A 63 -12.33 16.13 -4.17
N SER A 64 -12.12 14.93 -4.73
CA SER A 64 -11.09 14.68 -5.73
C SER A 64 -11.29 15.54 -6.98
N LEU A 65 -12.54 15.83 -7.37
CA LEU A 65 -12.83 16.62 -8.57
C LEU A 65 -12.64 18.13 -8.37
N LEU A 66 -12.85 18.65 -7.15
CA LEU A 66 -12.74 20.08 -6.84
C LEU A 66 -11.30 20.54 -6.57
N ASN A 67 -10.40 19.65 -6.15
CA ASN A 67 -9.00 19.96 -5.85
C ASN A 67 -8.08 18.89 -6.45
N ASN A 68 -8.02 18.80 -7.78
CA ASN A 68 -7.15 17.90 -8.56
C ASN A 68 -7.33 16.40 -8.20
N PRO A 69 -7.94 15.58 -9.07
CA PRO A 69 -8.25 14.17 -8.78
C PRO A 69 -7.02 13.27 -8.58
N ARG A 70 -5.81 13.84 -8.67
CA ARG A 70 -4.52 13.15 -8.61
C ARG A 70 -3.86 13.12 -7.23
N ASN A 71 -4.48 13.67 -6.18
CA ASN A 71 -3.81 13.85 -4.88
C ASN A 71 -4.39 13.00 -3.73
N SER A 72 -5.09 11.90 -4.01
CA SER A 72 -5.59 11.00 -2.97
C SER A 72 -4.55 9.91 -2.69
N HIS A 73 -3.91 10.01 -1.54
CA HIS A 73 -2.89 9.06 -1.09
C HIS A 73 -3.43 8.27 0.10
N LEU A 74 -3.46 6.95 -0.03
CA LEU A 74 -3.77 6.03 1.07
C LEU A 74 -2.51 5.31 1.49
N LYS A 75 -2.24 5.30 2.79
CA LYS A 75 -1.15 4.53 3.39
C LYS A 75 -1.72 3.54 4.40
N LEU A 76 -1.52 2.26 4.13
CA LEU A 76 -1.90 1.17 5.02
C LEU A 76 -0.62 0.65 5.68
N ARG A 77 -0.56 0.72 7.02
CA ARG A 77 0.58 0.22 7.79
C ARG A 77 0.19 -0.94 8.71
N ASN A 78 0.89 -2.06 8.57
CA ASN A 78 0.81 -3.28 9.38
C ASN A 78 -0.62 -3.81 9.52
N THR A 79 -1.35 -3.89 8.41
CA THR A 79 -2.81 -3.74 8.43
C THR A 79 -3.62 -5.03 8.26
N PHE A 80 -3.02 -6.10 7.74
CA PHE A 80 -3.78 -7.07 6.95
C PHE A 80 -4.04 -8.42 7.64
N GLN A 81 -4.43 -8.40 8.92
CA GLN A 81 -4.87 -9.63 9.60
C GLN A 81 -6.18 -10.19 9.00
N HIS A 82 -6.99 -9.34 8.33
CA HIS A 82 -8.14 -9.78 7.55
C HIS A 82 -8.23 -9.05 6.21
N LYS A 83 -9.08 -9.59 5.31
CA LYS A 83 -9.31 -9.07 3.96
C LYS A 83 -9.82 -7.62 3.99
N ILE A 84 -9.08 -6.72 3.33
CA ILE A 84 -9.50 -5.34 3.09
C ILE A 84 -9.98 -5.20 1.65
N VAL A 85 -11.13 -4.54 1.48
CA VAL A 85 -11.74 -4.25 0.17
C VAL A 85 -11.59 -2.76 -0.14
N LEU A 86 -10.75 -2.43 -1.13
CA LEU A 86 -10.49 -1.05 -1.53
C LEU A 86 -11.56 -0.57 -2.53
N SER A 87 -12.53 0.20 -2.02
CA SER A 87 -13.69 0.71 -2.79
C SER A 87 -13.58 2.21 -3.10
N THR A 88 -12.37 2.74 -3.23
CA THR A 88 -12.11 4.17 -3.48
C THR A 88 -11.78 4.43 -4.95
N PRO A 89 -12.75 4.82 -5.80
CA PRO A 89 -12.55 4.92 -7.26
C PRO A 89 -11.53 5.99 -7.64
N ASN A 90 -11.38 7.03 -6.82
CA ASN A 90 -10.52 8.17 -7.12
C ASN A 90 -9.16 8.09 -6.43
N LEU A 91 -8.73 6.91 -5.95
CA LEU A 91 -7.42 6.75 -5.30
C LEU A 91 -6.31 6.85 -6.34
N SER A 92 -5.42 7.84 -6.23
CA SER A 92 -4.31 8.04 -7.16
C SER A 92 -3.01 7.38 -6.70
N SER A 93 -2.85 7.19 -5.40
CA SER A 93 -1.66 6.58 -4.82
C SER A 93 -1.99 5.68 -3.63
N LEU A 94 -1.38 4.51 -3.59
CA LEU A 94 -1.53 3.54 -2.50
C LEU A 94 -0.15 3.07 -2.03
N THR A 95 0.08 3.19 -0.73
CA THR A 95 1.27 2.68 -0.04
C THR A 95 0.86 1.59 0.94
N ILE A 96 1.48 0.43 0.81
CA ILE A 96 1.34 -0.71 1.72
C ILE A 96 2.65 -0.87 2.45
N ILE A 97 2.60 -0.89 3.79
CA ILE A 97 3.77 -1.15 4.64
C ILE A 97 3.44 -2.30 5.58
N ASP A 98 4.30 -3.31 5.65
CA ASP A 98 4.24 -4.34 6.68
C ASP A 98 5.64 -4.70 7.22
N HIS A 99 5.93 -4.21 8.42
CA HIS A 99 7.17 -4.45 9.14
C HIS A 99 6.97 -5.37 10.36
N TYR A 100 5.78 -5.95 10.53
CA TYR A 100 5.49 -6.85 11.66
C TYR A 100 4.99 -8.23 11.22
N GLY A 101 4.88 -8.51 9.92
CA GLY A 101 4.43 -9.81 9.40
C GLY A 101 2.99 -10.14 9.80
N VAL A 102 2.18 -9.12 10.08
CA VAL A 102 0.79 -9.28 10.55
C VAL A 102 -0.20 -9.44 9.40
N SER A 103 0.30 -9.48 8.17
CA SER A 103 -0.50 -9.62 6.97
C SER A 103 -0.77 -11.08 6.64
N HIS A 104 -2.00 -11.50 6.87
CA HIS A 104 -2.44 -12.87 6.64
C HIS A 104 -3.42 -13.00 5.47
N GLU A 105 -4.04 -11.89 5.05
CA GLU A 105 -5.02 -11.87 3.97
C GLU A 105 -4.63 -10.90 2.85
N PRO A 106 -4.88 -11.25 1.58
CA PRO A 106 -4.60 -10.39 0.45
C PRO A 106 -5.56 -9.19 0.41
N LEU A 107 -5.14 -8.15 -0.30
CA LEU A 107 -6.02 -7.05 -0.67
C LEU A 107 -6.93 -7.46 -1.84
N SER A 108 -8.09 -6.82 -1.91
CA SER A 108 -8.97 -6.91 -3.07
C SER A 108 -9.55 -5.55 -3.41
N SER A 109 -9.79 -5.29 -4.70
CA SER A 109 -10.53 -4.11 -5.15
C SER A 109 -11.60 -4.52 -6.17
N PRO A 110 -12.88 -4.21 -5.93
CA PRO A 110 -13.94 -4.50 -6.89
C PRO A 110 -13.88 -3.63 -8.14
N SER A 111 -13.13 -2.52 -8.12
CA SER A 111 -13.09 -1.51 -9.20
C SER A 111 -11.74 -1.40 -9.91
N ASN A 112 -10.79 -2.31 -9.64
CA ASN A 112 -9.41 -2.27 -10.17
C ASN A 112 -8.67 -0.94 -9.94
N LEU A 113 -9.20 -0.08 -9.05
CA LEU A 113 -8.69 1.26 -8.76
C LEU A 113 -8.26 2.01 -10.03
N SER A 114 -9.20 2.28 -10.94
CA SER A 114 -8.92 2.84 -12.28
C SER A 114 -8.08 4.13 -12.29
N CYS A 115 -8.16 4.92 -11.22
CA CYS A 115 -7.41 6.17 -11.06
C CYS A 115 -6.04 5.99 -10.40
N LEU A 116 -5.68 4.78 -9.96
CA LEU A 116 -4.41 4.51 -9.28
C LEU A 116 -3.26 4.65 -10.27
N GLU A 117 -2.42 5.65 -10.05
CA GLU A 117 -1.25 5.94 -10.89
C GLU A 117 0.03 5.46 -10.21
N GLU A 118 0.09 5.47 -8.88
CA GLU A 118 1.30 5.13 -8.12
C GLU A 118 1.03 4.09 -7.02
N GLY A 119 1.89 3.07 -6.97
CA GLY A 119 1.90 2.04 -5.93
C GLY A 119 3.22 2.01 -5.18
N THR A 120 3.18 1.78 -3.87
CA THR A 120 4.36 1.48 -3.06
C THR A 120 4.09 0.27 -2.18
N ILE A 121 5.00 -0.70 -2.17
CA ILE A 121 5.02 -1.79 -1.19
C ILE A 121 6.36 -1.74 -0.47
N ASP A 122 6.30 -1.77 0.86
CA ASP A 122 7.48 -1.78 1.71
C ASP A 122 7.30 -2.80 2.84
N THR A 123 7.99 -3.92 2.73
CA THR A 123 7.97 -4.98 3.73
C THR A 123 9.35 -5.63 3.84
N ASP A 124 9.74 -5.93 5.07
CA ASP A 124 10.97 -6.63 5.46
C ASP A 124 10.67 -7.91 6.25
N THR A 125 9.38 -8.28 6.35
CA THR A 125 8.92 -9.44 7.10
C THR A 125 8.42 -10.54 6.17
N ASN A 126 8.65 -11.79 6.56
CA ASN A 126 8.20 -12.93 5.78
C ASN A 126 6.66 -13.02 5.84
N ILE A 127 6.01 -12.75 4.71
CA ILE A 127 4.57 -12.90 4.53
C ILE A 127 4.29 -14.01 3.53
N SER A 128 3.10 -14.62 3.63
CA SER A 128 2.69 -15.65 2.67
C SER A 128 2.74 -15.10 1.24
N TYR A 129 3.27 -15.89 0.31
CA TYR A 129 3.32 -15.52 -1.10
C TYR A 129 1.94 -15.20 -1.69
N SER A 130 0.89 -15.88 -1.22
CA SER A 130 -0.49 -15.60 -1.64
C SER A 130 -0.92 -14.18 -1.27
N VAL A 131 -0.51 -13.70 -0.09
CA VAL A 131 -0.77 -12.33 0.39
C VAL A 131 0.01 -11.33 -0.46
N PHE A 132 1.30 -11.59 -0.68
CA PHE A 132 2.15 -10.73 -1.48
C PHE A 132 1.65 -10.58 -2.93
N ILE A 133 1.27 -11.70 -3.57
CA ILE A 133 0.68 -11.69 -4.91
C ILE A 133 -0.66 -10.94 -4.91
N GLY A 134 -1.48 -11.11 -3.88
CA GLY A 134 -2.71 -10.33 -3.72
C GLY A 134 -2.47 -8.83 -3.62
N TRP A 135 -1.38 -8.38 -3.00
CA TRP A 135 -0.99 -6.97 -3.03
C TRP A 135 -0.55 -6.53 -4.42
N LEU A 136 0.31 -7.29 -5.09
CA LEU A 136 0.75 -6.98 -6.46
C LEU A 136 -0.43 -6.91 -7.44
N GLN A 137 -1.47 -7.74 -7.25
CA GLN A 137 -2.68 -7.72 -8.07
C GLN A 137 -3.44 -6.39 -7.99
N VAL A 138 -3.39 -5.66 -6.87
CA VAL A 138 -4.00 -4.33 -6.75
C VAL A 138 -3.27 -3.29 -7.61
N PHE A 139 -1.99 -3.52 -7.90
CA PHE A 139 -1.14 -2.57 -8.63
C PHE A 139 -0.99 -2.87 -10.13
N THR A 140 -1.76 -3.79 -10.71
CA THR A 140 -1.59 -4.20 -12.13
C THR A 140 -1.75 -3.06 -13.14
N ASN A 141 -2.46 -1.99 -12.77
CA ASN A 141 -2.80 -0.86 -13.64
C ASN A 141 -2.09 0.46 -13.29
N VAL A 142 -1.11 0.45 -12.38
CA VAL A 142 -0.34 1.65 -12.02
C VAL A 142 0.70 1.99 -13.09
N LYS A 143 1.11 3.26 -13.14
CA LYS A 143 2.23 3.73 -13.99
C LYS A 143 3.57 3.62 -13.27
N ILE A 144 3.57 3.81 -11.95
CA ILE A 144 4.78 3.78 -11.12
C ILE A 144 4.56 2.79 -9.98
N LEU A 145 5.45 1.80 -9.87
CA LEU A 145 5.51 0.89 -8.73
C LEU A 145 6.82 1.11 -7.99
N THR A 146 6.76 1.26 -6.67
CA THR A 146 7.95 1.41 -5.81
C THR A 146 8.03 0.23 -4.84
N LEU A 147 9.15 -0.46 -4.83
CA LEU A 147 9.43 -1.58 -3.92
C LEU A 147 10.72 -1.28 -3.14
N SER A 148 10.80 -1.70 -1.87
CA SER A 148 12.07 -1.70 -1.14
C SER A 148 12.97 -2.86 -1.55
N SER A 149 14.28 -2.74 -1.29
CA SER A 149 15.25 -3.82 -1.51
C SER A 149 14.89 -5.09 -0.74
N ASP A 150 14.34 -4.95 0.47
CA ASP A 150 13.88 -6.07 1.28
C ASP A 150 12.62 -6.72 0.70
N THR A 151 11.71 -5.90 0.18
CA THR A 151 10.53 -6.41 -0.53
C THR A 151 10.92 -7.29 -1.73
N LEU A 152 11.93 -6.86 -2.51
CA LEU A 152 12.43 -7.64 -3.65
C LEU A 152 13.18 -8.91 -3.22
N ARG A 153 13.92 -8.86 -2.10
CA ARG A 153 14.60 -10.01 -1.52
C ARG A 153 13.59 -11.11 -1.16
N LEU A 154 12.50 -10.75 -0.49
CA LEU A 154 11.43 -11.67 -0.14
C LEU A 154 10.77 -12.28 -1.38
N LEU A 155 10.55 -11.48 -2.43
CA LEU A 155 9.99 -12.00 -3.68
C LEU A 155 10.87 -13.09 -4.32
N LYS A 156 12.20 -12.94 -4.25
CA LYS A 156 13.16 -13.95 -4.73
C LYS A 156 13.09 -15.24 -3.89
N GLU A 157 12.99 -15.13 -2.56
CA GLU A 157 12.85 -16.32 -1.70
C GLU A 157 11.57 -17.08 -2.05
N LEU A 158 10.50 -16.36 -2.36
CA LEU A 158 9.21 -16.92 -2.72
C LEU A 158 9.20 -17.56 -4.12
N SER A 159 10.01 -17.06 -5.07
CA SER A 159 10.09 -17.63 -6.43
C SER A 159 10.87 -18.94 -6.50
N ASN A 160 11.74 -19.23 -5.54
CA ASN A 160 12.55 -20.46 -5.49
C ASN A 160 11.83 -21.65 -4.83
N LEU A 161 10.64 -21.45 -4.27
CA LEU A 161 9.89 -22.50 -3.59
C LEU A 161 9.24 -23.46 -4.62
N PRO A 162 9.58 -24.77 -4.61
CA PRO A 162 9.10 -25.76 -5.59
C PRO A 162 7.57 -25.90 -5.68
N THR A 163 6.87 -25.40 -4.66
CA THR A 163 5.44 -25.59 -4.43
C THR A 163 4.58 -24.50 -5.05
N MET A 164 5.17 -23.42 -5.56
CA MET A 164 4.41 -22.21 -5.86
C MET A 164 4.19 -22.01 -7.36
N ARG A 165 2.99 -22.42 -7.82
CA ARG A 165 2.52 -22.25 -9.21
C ARG A 165 2.03 -20.83 -9.54
N THR A 166 1.94 -19.94 -8.55
CA THR A 166 1.37 -18.60 -8.77
C THR A 166 2.39 -17.69 -9.42
N GLN A 167 2.11 -17.30 -10.65
CA GLN A 167 2.93 -16.35 -11.39
C GLN A 167 2.69 -14.92 -10.88
N PRO A 168 3.71 -14.04 -10.92
CA PRO A 168 3.53 -12.62 -10.67
C PRO A 168 2.54 -12.04 -11.69
N PRO A 169 1.72 -11.05 -11.29
CA PRO A 169 0.72 -10.51 -12.18
C PRO A 169 1.38 -9.73 -13.33
N ARG A 170 0.64 -9.60 -14.44
CA ARG A 170 1.04 -8.75 -15.56
C ARG A 170 0.72 -7.30 -15.25
N PHE A 171 1.72 -6.43 -15.29
CA PHE A 171 1.54 -4.99 -15.14
C PHE A 171 1.25 -4.36 -16.51
N VAL A 172 0.01 -3.90 -16.72
CA VAL A 172 -0.49 -3.49 -18.05
C VAL A 172 -0.05 -2.07 -18.41
N ARG A 173 0.06 -1.18 -17.42
CA ARG A 173 0.33 0.26 -17.60
C ARG A 173 1.63 0.73 -16.96
N LEU A 174 2.40 -0.19 -16.38
CA LEU A 174 3.60 0.16 -15.63
C LEU A 174 4.64 0.74 -16.58
N GLU A 175 5.11 1.95 -16.27
CA GLU A 175 6.11 2.69 -17.03
C GLU A 175 7.45 2.69 -16.29
N THR A 176 7.41 2.76 -14.95
CA THR A 176 8.59 2.82 -14.10
C THR A 176 8.48 1.93 -12.86
N LEU A 177 9.48 1.07 -12.64
CA LEU A 177 9.72 0.37 -11.38
C LEU A 177 10.82 1.10 -10.60
N LYS A 178 10.48 1.66 -9.45
CA LYS A 178 11.42 2.28 -8.51
C LYS A 178 11.82 1.28 -7.44
N VAL A 179 13.12 1.12 -7.21
CA VAL A 179 13.66 0.26 -6.16
C VAL A 179 14.34 1.13 -5.11
N LYS A 180 13.79 1.16 -3.90
CA LYS A 180 14.38 1.87 -2.76
C LYS A 180 15.41 0.98 -2.07
N MET A 181 16.67 1.36 -2.14
CA MET A 181 17.78 0.65 -1.48
C MET A 181 17.86 1.07 -0.02
N ILE A 182 17.58 0.13 0.89
CA ILE A 182 17.72 0.33 2.32
C ILE A 182 19.20 0.10 2.70
N PRO A 183 19.86 1.03 3.40
CA PRO A 183 21.32 1.03 3.57
C PRO A 183 21.86 -0.17 4.37
N TYR A 184 21.04 -0.79 5.22
CA TYR A 184 21.49 -1.86 6.12
C TYR A 184 21.44 -3.25 5.51
N VAL A 185 20.85 -3.40 4.33
CA VAL A 185 20.56 -4.73 3.79
C VAL A 185 21.19 -4.89 2.42
N GLU A 186 22.35 -5.55 2.41
CA GLU A 186 23.08 -5.88 1.19
C GLU A 186 22.24 -6.88 0.37
N ILE A 187 21.69 -6.41 -0.74
CA ILE A 187 21.25 -7.25 -1.86
C ILE A 187 22.26 -7.04 -2.96
N SER A 188 22.84 -8.11 -3.48
CA SER A 188 23.78 -7.98 -4.59
C SER A 188 23.05 -7.48 -5.85
N TYR A 189 23.77 -6.81 -6.75
CA TYR A 189 23.21 -6.35 -8.02
C TYR A 189 22.57 -7.49 -8.81
N GLU A 190 23.21 -8.66 -8.83
CA GLU A 190 22.70 -9.86 -9.50
C GLU A 190 21.40 -10.38 -8.88
N GLU A 191 21.28 -10.35 -7.55
CA GLU A 191 20.05 -10.75 -6.87
C GLU A 191 18.90 -9.78 -7.14
N LEU A 192 19.17 -8.48 -7.11
CA LEU A 192 18.20 -7.45 -7.45
C LEU A 192 17.74 -7.62 -8.90
N LYS A 193 18.67 -7.83 -9.83
CA LYS A 193 18.38 -8.05 -11.25
C LYS A 193 17.47 -9.26 -11.45
N ARG A 194 17.78 -10.41 -10.84
CA ARG A 194 16.95 -11.62 -10.91
C ARG A 194 15.55 -11.41 -10.33
N ALA A 195 15.44 -10.73 -9.19
CA ALA A 195 14.14 -10.44 -8.57
C ALA A 195 13.27 -9.54 -9.47
N VAL A 196 13.87 -8.55 -10.11
CA VAL A 196 13.21 -7.65 -11.07
C VAL A 196 12.81 -8.40 -12.34
N GLU A 197 13.68 -9.24 -12.90
CA GLU A 197 13.37 -10.08 -14.06
C GLU A 197 12.17 -10.99 -13.78
N TYR A 198 12.15 -11.64 -12.61
CA TYR A 198 11.02 -12.47 -12.18
C TYR A 198 9.73 -11.66 -12.07
N LEU A 199 9.74 -10.53 -11.35
CA LEU A 199 8.56 -9.69 -11.16
C LEU A 199 7.96 -9.23 -12.50
N LEU A 200 8.81 -8.94 -13.48
CA LEU A 200 8.43 -8.36 -14.76
C LEU A 200 8.31 -9.38 -15.89
N GLN A 201 8.47 -10.68 -15.63
CA GLN A 201 8.48 -11.72 -16.66
C GLN A 201 7.21 -11.77 -17.52
N ASN A 202 6.08 -11.27 -16.99
CA ASN A 202 4.78 -11.22 -17.68
C ASN A 202 4.46 -9.83 -18.27
N SER A 203 5.35 -8.86 -18.16
CA SER A 203 5.14 -7.44 -18.50
C SER A 203 6.10 -6.98 -19.60
N GLN A 204 5.79 -5.84 -20.24
CA GLN A 204 6.72 -5.25 -21.21
C GLN A 204 7.96 -4.70 -20.50
N LEU A 205 9.04 -4.47 -21.26
CA LEU A 205 10.25 -3.84 -20.74
C LEU A 205 9.91 -2.45 -20.21
N ILE A 206 10.23 -2.20 -18.95
CA ILE A 206 9.98 -0.93 -18.26
C ILE A 206 11.27 -0.30 -17.78
N ARG A 207 11.20 1.00 -17.48
CA ARG A 207 12.32 1.71 -16.84
C ARG A 207 12.46 1.24 -15.39
N VAL A 208 13.64 0.74 -15.02
CA VAL A 208 13.99 0.44 -13.63
C VAL A 208 14.87 1.55 -13.07
N VAL A 209 14.48 2.14 -11.94
CA VAL A 209 15.22 3.22 -11.28
C VAL A 209 15.58 2.79 -9.87
N VAL A 210 16.87 2.73 -9.57
CA VAL A 210 17.37 2.45 -8.21
C VAL A 210 17.55 3.77 -7.46
N ILE A 211 16.92 3.89 -6.30
CA ILE A 211 16.94 5.07 -5.44
C ILE A 211 17.72 4.71 -4.18
N LYS A 212 18.78 5.46 -3.88
CA LYS A 212 19.50 5.35 -2.60
C LYS A 212 18.75 6.15 -1.54
N CYS A 213 18.40 5.53 -0.42
CA CYS A 213 17.76 6.17 0.73
C CYS A 213 18.79 6.65 1.75
#